data_AF-A0A969DAT8-F1
#
_entry.id   AF-A0A969DAT8-F1
#
_cell.length_a   1.000
_cell.length_b   1.000
_cell.length_c   1.000
_cell.angle_alpha   90.00
_cell.angle_beta   90.00
_cell.angle_gamma   90.00
#
_symmetry.space_group_name_H-M   'P 1'
#
loop_
_entity.id
_entity.type
_entity.pdbx_description
1 polymer ?
#
loop_
_entity_poly.entity_id
_entity_poly.type
_entity_poly.pdbx_seq_one_letter_code
_entity_poly.pdbx_strand_id
1 'polypeptide(L)'
;MKLTYRGNSYDYNPPLLEVTTSEIMCQYRGQPTAYTYVRHVPIPQMAARLTYRGVPYQTTRQGSIEQLQGSAAQGQAVRQGLNFAGLRRHQLMGMSPAAQARRDLLQEASLKHKESVARSLEHRIQVAKAQGNHQLIQQLESEMSQTV
;
A
#
# COMPACT_ATOMS: atom_id res chain seq x y z
N MET A 1 10.97 -31.40 35.50
CA MET A 1 11.83 -30.19 35.41
C MET A 1 11.00 -29.07 34.82
N LYS A 2 10.99 -27.87 35.41
CA LYS A 2 10.25 -26.71 34.87
C LYS A 2 11.04 -26.08 33.71
N LEU A 3 10.34 -25.49 32.74
CA LEU A 3 10.99 -24.75 31.67
C LEU A 3 11.41 -23.38 32.18
N THR A 4 12.60 -22.93 31.79
CA THR A 4 13.15 -21.64 32.19
C THR A 4 13.47 -20.80 30.96
N TYR A 5 12.93 -19.58 30.88
CA TYR A 5 13.28 -18.60 29.84
C TYR A 5 13.64 -17.28 30.52
N ARG A 6 14.84 -16.75 30.23
CA ARG A 6 15.40 -15.52 30.84
C ARG A 6 15.32 -15.51 32.38
N GLY A 7 15.62 -16.64 33.02
CA GLY A 7 15.62 -16.77 34.49
C GLY A 7 14.23 -16.94 35.13
N ASN A 8 13.15 -16.82 34.35
CA ASN A 8 11.79 -17.06 34.84
C ASN A 8 11.37 -18.50 34.54
N SER A 9 10.92 -19.20 35.57
CA SER A 9 10.34 -20.54 35.44
C SER A 9 8.89 -20.43 34.99
N TYR A 10 8.51 -21.23 33.99
CA TYR A 10 7.13 -21.32 33.54
C TYR A 10 6.70 -22.77 33.37
N ASP A 11 5.41 -23.00 33.59
CA ASP A 11 4.78 -24.30 33.36
C ASP A 11 4.42 -24.42 31.88
N TYR A 12 4.80 -25.54 31.27
CA TYR A 12 4.53 -25.79 29.86
C TYR A 12 3.06 -26.19 29.68
N ASN A 13 2.23 -25.24 29.27
CA ASN A 13 0.82 -25.47 28.96
C ASN A 13 0.53 -25.02 27.51
N PRO A 14 0.94 -25.80 26.49
CA PRO A 14 0.64 -25.47 25.11
C PRO A 14 -0.88 -25.52 24.88
N PRO A 15 -1.45 -24.58 24.11
CA PRO A 15 -2.87 -24.62 23.79
C PRO A 15 -3.20 -25.87 22.96
N LEU A 16 -4.28 -26.55 23.31
CA LEU A 16 -4.85 -27.61 22.48
C LEU A 16 -5.53 -26.96 21.28
N LEU A 17 -4.96 -27.16 20.09
CA LEU A 17 -5.49 -26.62 18.83
C LEU A 17 -6.28 -27.71 18.12
N GLU A 18 -7.48 -27.37 17.66
CA GLU A 18 -8.22 -28.22 16.73
C GLU A 18 -7.55 -28.16 15.36
N VAL A 19 -7.17 -29.33 14.86
CA VAL A 19 -6.40 -29.48 13.63
C VAL A 19 -7.15 -30.38 12.68
N THR A 20 -7.33 -29.91 11.45
CA THR A 20 -7.91 -30.71 10.36
C THR A 20 -6.78 -31.13 9.42
N THR A 21 -6.64 -32.44 9.22
CA THR A 21 -5.73 -33.00 8.22
C THR A 21 -6.39 -32.97 6.85
N SER A 22 -5.68 -32.53 5.82
CA SER A 22 -6.18 -32.56 4.45
C SER A 22 -6.30 -34.00 3.93
N GLU A 23 -7.33 -34.26 3.13
CA GLU A 23 -7.47 -35.54 2.41
C GLU A 23 -6.40 -35.70 1.32
N ILE A 24 -5.92 -34.57 0.78
CA ILE A 24 -4.88 -34.54 -0.24
C ILE A 24 -3.52 -34.79 0.44
N MET A 25 -2.83 -35.85 0.01
CA MET A 25 -1.46 -36.14 0.40
C MET A 25 -0.49 -35.55 -0.65
N CYS A 26 0.50 -34.80 -0.20
CA CYS A 26 1.61 -34.35 -1.02
C CYS A 26 2.85 -35.21 -0.78
N GLN A 27 3.85 -35.12 -1.64
CA GLN A 27 5.14 -35.78 -1.43
C GLN A 27 6.21 -34.71 -1.18
N TYR A 28 6.93 -34.82 -0.06
CA TYR A 28 8.09 -34.00 0.25
C TYR A 28 9.33 -34.88 0.38
N ARG A 29 10.32 -34.69 -0.51
CA ARG A 29 11.55 -35.51 -0.58
C ARG A 29 11.28 -37.02 -0.64
N GLY A 30 10.28 -37.42 -1.41
CA GLY A 30 9.89 -38.82 -1.60
C GLY A 30 9.09 -39.43 -0.45
N GLN A 31 8.78 -38.66 0.60
CA GLN A 31 7.92 -39.09 1.70
C GLN A 31 6.52 -38.51 1.55
N PRO A 32 5.45 -39.30 1.78
CA PRO A 32 4.09 -38.79 1.79
C PRO A 32 3.90 -37.90 3.04
N THR A 33 3.42 -36.68 2.81
CA THR A 33 3.13 -35.68 3.83
C THR A 33 1.72 -35.16 3.63
N ALA A 34 0.90 -35.12 4.69
CA ALA A 34 -0.41 -34.48 4.65
C ALA A 34 -0.27 -33.00 5.00
N TYR A 35 -1.07 -32.14 4.37
CA TYR A 35 -1.16 -30.74 4.79
C TYR A 35 -2.05 -30.64 6.02
N THR A 36 -1.54 -29.97 7.05
CA THR A 36 -2.20 -29.85 8.33
C THR A 36 -2.64 -28.40 8.51
N TYR A 37 -3.95 -28.17 8.60
CA TYR A 37 -4.51 -26.84 8.77
C TYR A 37 -5.14 -26.72 10.16
N VAL A 38 -4.65 -25.75 10.94
CA VAL A 38 -5.30 -25.36 12.19
C VAL A 38 -6.60 -24.64 11.84
N ARG A 39 -7.68 -24.94 12.56
CA ARG A 39 -8.98 -24.31 12.33
C ARG A 39 -8.83 -22.78 12.30
N HIS A 40 -9.26 -22.15 11.19
CA HIS A 40 -9.20 -20.70 11.03
C HIS A 40 -10.21 -20.03 11.96
N VAL A 41 -9.71 -19.37 13.01
CA VAL A 41 -10.52 -18.44 13.82
C VAL A 41 -10.47 -17.08 13.14
N PRO A 42 -11.60 -16.55 12.63
CA PRO A 42 -11.60 -15.24 12.00
C PRO A 42 -11.18 -14.18 13.02
N ILE A 43 -10.07 -13.52 12.76
CA ILE A 43 -9.59 -12.41 13.59
C ILE A 43 -10.49 -11.20 13.27
N PRO A 44 -11.23 -10.66 14.25
CA PRO A 44 -12.11 -9.53 13.99
C PRO A 44 -11.27 -8.30 13.62
N GLN A 45 -11.64 -7.63 12.52
CA GLN A 45 -11.00 -6.38 12.15
C GLN A 45 -11.35 -5.29 13.18
N MET A 46 -10.35 -4.54 13.62
CA MET A 46 -10.55 -3.45 14.56
C MET A 46 -11.16 -2.24 13.86
N ALA A 47 -12.19 -1.66 14.47
CA ALA A 47 -12.77 -0.41 14.00
C ALA A 47 -11.93 0.76 14.53
N ALA A 48 -11.07 1.31 13.68
CA ALA A 48 -10.19 2.44 14.00
C ALA A 48 -10.72 3.72 13.35
N ARG A 49 -10.67 4.83 14.10
CA ARG A 49 -10.92 6.18 13.58
C ARG A 49 -9.59 6.77 13.13
N LEU A 50 -9.50 7.12 11.85
CA LEU A 50 -8.28 7.58 11.20
C LEU A 50 -8.56 8.87 10.45
N THR A 51 -7.50 9.62 10.14
CA THR A 51 -7.59 10.89 9.41
C THR A 51 -6.62 10.90 8.24
N TYR A 52 -7.12 11.15 7.03
CA TYR A 52 -6.28 11.32 5.84
C TYR A 52 -6.52 12.71 5.27
N ARG A 53 -5.45 13.53 5.16
CA ARG A 53 -5.52 14.91 4.65
C ARG A 53 -6.61 15.78 5.32
N GLY A 54 -6.84 15.58 6.62
CA GLY A 54 -7.84 16.32 7.38
C GLY A 54 -9.27 15.78 7.28
N VAL A 55 -9.52 14.74 6.49
CA VAL A 55 -10.83 14.07 6.40
C VAL A 55 -10.84 12.87 7.35
N PRO A 56 -11.74 12.82 8.34
CA PRO A 56 -11.88 11.66 9.22
C PRO A 56 -12.61 10.51 8.50
N TYR A 57 -12.10 9.31 8.66
CA TYR A 57 -12.71 8.07 8.19
C TYR A 57 -12.60 6.98 9.26
N GLN A 58 -13.45 5.97 9.16
CA GLN A 58 -13.48 4.85 10.08
C GLN A 58 -13.40 3.54 9.31
N THR A 59 -12.58 2.60 9.81
CA THR A 59 -12.64 1.22 9.37
C THR A 59 -13.76 0.50 10.12
N THR A 60 -14.57 -0.29 9.42
CA THR A 60 -15.60 -1.13 10.05
C THR A 60 -15.02 -2.48 10.44
N ARG A 61 -15.75 -3.23 11.28
CA ARG A 61 -15.37 -4.61 11.66
C ARG A 61 -15.36 -5.59 10.48
N GLN A 62 -15.94 -5.19 9.35
CA GLN A 62 -15.97 -5.97 8.11
C GLN A 62 -14.86 -5.53 7.14
N GLY A 63 -14.00 -4.58 7.54
CA GLY A 63 -12.90 -4.07 6.72
C GLY A 63 -13.32 -3.01 5.69
N SER A 64 -14.60 -2.59 5.68
CA SER A 64 -15.04 -1.47 4.83
C SER A 64 -14.60 -0.12 5.42
N ILE A 65 -14.48 0.89 4.56
CA ILE A 65 -14.11 2.25 4.93
C ILE A 65 -15.35 3.13 4.86
N GLU A 66 -15.69 3.79 5.97
CA GLU A 66 -16.80 4.73 6.06
C GLU A 66 -16.25 6.13 6.34
N GLN A 67 -16.63 7.12 5.51
CA GLN A 67 -16.31 8.52 5.79
C GLN A 67 -17.27 9.02 6.88
N LEU A 68 -16.72 9.55 7.96
CA LEU A 68 -17.55 10.10 9.03
C LEU A 68 -18.12 11.44 8.55
N GLN A 69 -19.42 11.47 8.18
CA GLN A 69 -20.13 12.70 7.83
C GLN A 69 -20.33 13.54 9.10
N GLY A 70 -19.37 14.43 9.34
CA GLY A 70 -19.42 15.39 10.44
C GLY A 70 -18.10 16.13 10.53
N SER A 71 -18.14 17.44 10.27
CA SER A 71 -17.04 18.44 10.36
C SER A 71 -16.32 18.83 9.07
N ALA A 72 -17.04 18.92 7.94
CA ALA A 72 -16.67 19.85 6.88
C ALA A 72 -17.07 21.30 7.26
N ALA A 73 -16.67 21.79 8.44
CA ALA A 73 -16.76 23.21 8.83
C ALA A 73 -16.18 23.43 10.24
N GLN A 74 -14.86 23.45 10.34
CA GLN A 74 -14.07 24.39 11.15
C GLN A 74 -12.63 23.90 11.10
N GLY A 75 -11.87 24.46 10.17
CA GLY A 75 -10.42 24.42 10.22
C GLY A 75 -9.91 25.21 11.42
N GLN A 76 -10.19 24.77 12.64
CA GLN A 76 -9.30 25.02 13.76
C GLN A 76 -8.17 24.02 13.59
N ALA A 77 -7.22 24.38 12.73
CA ALA A 77 -5.89 23.83 12.81
C ALA A 77 -5.45 24.02 14.26
N VAL A 78 -5.44 22.93 15.03
CA VAL A 78 -4.59 22.83 16.21
C VAL A 78 -3.18 22.88 15.66
N ARG A 79 -2.72 24.11 15.42
CA ARG A 79 -1.31 24.45 15.34
C ARG A 79 -0.78 24.23 16.75
N GLN A 80 -0.59 22.97 17.12
CA GLN A 80 0.49 22.66 18.03
C GLN A 80 1.73 23.11 17.28
N GLY A 81 2.12 24.37 17.51
CA GLY A 81 3.39 24.89 17.09
C GLY A 81 4.43 23.99 17.72
N LEU A 82 4.93 23.02 16.95
CA LEU A 82 6.28 22.53 17.15
C LEU A 82 7.14 23.77 17.02
N ASN A 83 7.59 24.28 18.16
CA ASN A 83 8.50 25.41 18.24
C ASN A 83 9.83 24.97 17.61
N PHE A 84 9.92 25.09 16.28
CA PHE A 84 11.14 24.96 15.51
C PHE A 84 12.07 26.18 15.69
N ALA A 85 11.96 26.89 16.82
CA ALA A 85 12.80 28.05 17.15
C ALA A 85 14.30 27.72 17.21
N GLY A 86 14.65 26.42 17.25
CA GLY A 86 16.04 25.93 17.16
C GLY A 86 16.51 25.45 15.78
N LEU A 87 15.62 25.29 14.78
CA LEU A 87 16.06 24.85 13.45
C LEU A 87 16.38 26.04 12.56
N ARG A 88 17.66 26.16 12.22
CA ARG A 88 18.21 27.22 11.38
C ARG A 88 17.39 27.35 10.10
N ARG A 89 16.79 28.54 9.90
CA ARG A 89 15.98 28.94 8.72
C ARG A 89 16.65 28.61 7.38
N HIS A 90 17.97 28.46 7.36
CA HIS A 90 18.78 28.10 6.21
C HIS A 90 18.67 26.62 5.75
N GLN A 91 18.18 25.71 6.59
CA GLN A 91 17.93 24.30 6.23
C GLN A 91 16.52 24.07 5.63
N LEU A 92 15.59 24.99 5.84
CA LEU A 92 14.20 24.89 5.37
C LEU A 92 13.99 25.52 3.98
N MET A 93 14.86 26.44 3.56
CA MET A 93 14.89 26.91 2.17
C MET A 93 15.76 26.00 1.33
N GLY A 94 15.18 24.89 0.82
CA GLY A 94 15.48 24.22 -0.46
C GLY A 94 16.90 24.18 -1.08
N MET A 95 17.98 24.41 -0.34
CA MET A 95 19.35 24.61 -0.82
C MET A 95 20.31 23.52 -0.33
N SER A 96 19.83 22.46 0.32
CA SER A 96 20.68 21.30 0.57
C SER A 96 20.90 20.55 -0.74
N PRO A 97 22.15 20.14 -1.07
CA PRO A 97 22.43 19.33 -2.26
C PRO A 97 21.56 18.07 -2.37
N ALA A 98 21.24 17.43 -1.24
CA ALA A 98 20.35 16.26 -1.20
C ALA A 98 18.90 16.57 -1.61
N ALA A 99 18.38 17.76 -1.28
CA ALA A 99 17.04 18.18 -1.70
C ALA A 99 16.99 18.54 -3.19
N GLN A 100 18.08 19.06 -3.76
CA GLN A 100 18.22 19.30 -5.20
C GLN A 100 18.25 17.97 -5.96
N ALA A 101 19.13 17.04 -5.57
CA ALA A 101 19.20 15.71 -6.17
C ALA A 101 17.85 14.96 -6.14
N ARG A 102 17.08 15.10 -5.06
CA ARG A 102 15.72 14.54 -4.98
C ARG A 102 14.75 15.18 -5.98
N ARG A 103 14.84 16.49 -6.21
CA ARG A 103 14.00 17.18 -7.21
C ARG A 103 14.37 16.74 -8.62
N ASP A 104 15.67 16.63 -8.91
CA ASP A 104 16.17 16.22 -10.21
C ASP A 104 15.73 14.79 -10.53
N LEU A 105 15.83 13.87 -9.57
CA LEU A 105 15.33 12.50 -9.71
C LEU A 105 13.83 12.45 -9.99
N LEU A 106 13.02 13.25 -9.27
CA LEU A 106 11.58 13.31 -9.52
C LEU A 106 11.25 13.87 -10.91
N GLN A 107 12.01 14.86 -11.38
CA GLN A 107 11.88 15.38 -12.74
C GLN A 107 12.24 14.30 -13.77
N GLU A 108 13.38 13.62 -13.61
CA GLU A 108 13.81 12.53 -14.49
C GLU A 108 12.77 11.40 -14.54
N ALA A 109 12.25 10.99 -13.37
CA ALA A 109 11.20 9.97 -13.29
C ALA A 109 9.93 10.40 -14.02
N SER A 110 9.53 11.67 -13.90
CA SER A 110 8.36 12.20 -14.62
C SER A 110 8.57 12.21 -16.14
N LEU A 111 9.77 12.55 -16.61
CA LEU A 111 10.11 12.55 -18.03
C LEU A 111 10.10 11.14 -18.61
N LYS A 112 10.75 10.18 -17.92
CA LYS A 112 10.74 8.77 -18.33
C LYS A 112 9.34 8.17 -18.34
N HIS A 113 8.49 8.56 -17.39
CA HIS A 113 7.10 8.12 -17.38
C HIS A 113 6.34 8.62 -18.61
N LYS A 114 6.45 9.92 -18.94
CA LYS A 114 5.84 10.48 -20.15
C LYS A 114 6.31 9.78 -21.43
N GLU A 115 7.61 9.55 -21.55
CA GLU A 115 8.18 8.84 -22.69
C GLU A 115 7.66 7.40 -22.80
N SER A 116 7.56 6.68 -21.68
CA SER A 116 7.00 5.33 -21.65
C SER A 116 5.53 5.30 -22.07
N VAL A 117 4.73 6.28 -21.65
CA VAL A 117 3.32 6.41 -22.04
C VAL A 117 3.21 6.69 -23.54
N ALA A 118 3.99 7.63 -24.07
CA ALA A 118 4.01 7.95 -25.50
C ALA A 118 4.35 6.72 -26.36
N ARG A 119 5.45 6.01 -26.03
CA ARG A 119 5.85 4.78 -26.75
C ARG A 119 4.77 3.69 -26.69
N SER A 120 4.09 3.55 -25.54
CA SER A 120 3.01 2.57 -25.37
C SER A 120 1.80 2.92 -26.24
N LEU A 121 1.40 4.19 -26.29
CA LEU A 121 0.30 4.67 -27.13
C LEU A 121 0.62 4.51 -28.62
N GLU A 122 1.82 4.88 -29.06
CA GLU A 122 2.28 4.70 -30.44
C GLU A 122 2.23 3.23 -30.88
N HIS A 123 2.73 2.32 -30.04
CA HIS A 123 2.66 0.88 -30.31
C HIS A 123 1.20 0.40 -30.41
N ARG A 124 0.33 0.81 -29.49
CA ARG A 124 -1.11 0.45 -29.53
C ARG A 124 -1.79 1.00 -30.78
N ILE A 125 -1.42 2.20 -31.23
CA ILE A 125 -1.92 2.80 -32.49
C ILE A 125 -1.46 1.97 -33.69
N GLN A 126 -0.18 1.56 -33.74
CA GLN A 126 0.34 0.73 -34.83
C GLN A 126 -0.37 -0.64 -34.90
N VAL A 127 -0.59 -1.29 -33.75
CA VAL A 127 -1.35 -2.54 -33.68
C VAL A 127 -2.80 -2.34 -34.13
N ALA A 128 -3.47 -1.29 -33.66
CA ALA A 128 -4.83 -0.97 -34.06
C ALA A 128 -4.96 -0.68 -35.56
N LYS A 129 -3.96 0.00 -36.15
CA LYS A 129 -3.85 0.24 -37.60
C LYS A 129 -3.70 -1.08 -38.37
N ALA A 130 -2.85 -1.99 -37.91
CA ALA A 130 -2.68 -3.31 -38.53
C ALA A 130 -3.97 -4.16 -38.48
N GLN A 131 -4.77 -3.99 -37.42
CA GLN A 131 -6.05 -4.67 -37.25
C GLN A 131 -7.23 -3.97 -37.96
N GLY A 132 -7.04 -2.75 -38.48
CA GLY A 132 -8.11 -1.96 -39.11
C GLY A 132 -9.17 -1.42 -38.13
N ASN A 133 -8.87 -1.33 -36.83
CA ASN A 133 -9.83 -0.87 -35.83
C ASN A 133 -9.84 0.67 -35.73
N HIS A 134 -10.65 1.31 -36.58
CA HIS A 134 -10.74 2.77 -36.66
C HIS A 134 -11.25 3.45 -35.37
N GLN A 135 -12.16 2.83 -34.62
CA GLN A 135 -12.68 3.40 -33.37
C GLN A 135 -11.58 3.47 -32.29
N LEU A 136 -10.79 2.40 -32.18
CA LEU A 136 -9.69 2.34 -31.22
C LEU A 136 -8.59 3.36 -31.56
N ILE A 137 -8.31 3.57 -32.85
CA ILE A 137 -7.32 4.57 -33.28
C ILE A 137 -7.74 5.98 -32.82
N GLN A 138 -9.00 6.37 -33.06
CA GLN A 138 -9.51 7.68 -32.64
C GLN A 138 -9.43 7.89 -31.13
N GLN A 139 -9.76 6.86 -30.34
CA GLN A 139 -9.62 6.90 -28.88
C GLN A 139 -8.17 7.09 -28.45
N LEU A 140 -7.24 6.33 -29.02
CA LEU A 140 -5.82 6.42 -28.69
C LEU A 140 -5.19 7.76 -29.11
N GLU A 141 -5.61 8.32 -30.24
CA GLU A 141 -5.20 9.67 -30.67
C GLU A 141 -5.71 10.74 -29.69
N SER A 142 -6.94 10.59 -29.19
CA SER A 142 -7.47 11.47 -28.15
C SER A 142 -6.70 11.34 -26.81
N GLU A 143 -6.37 10.12 -26.39
CA GLU A 143 -5.54 9.86 -25.20
C GLU A 143 -4.15 10.48 -25.35
N MET A 144 -3.53 10.37 -26.53
CA MET A 144 -2.23 10.95 -26.82
C MET A 144 -2.27 12.49 -26.71
N SER A 145 -3.32 13.12 -27.26
CA SER A 145 -3.49 14.58 -27.19
C SER A 145 -3.72 15.13 -25.77
N GLN A 146 -4.24 14.29 -24.85
CA GLN A 146 -4.51 14.69 -23.47
C GLN A 146 -3.32 14.45 -22.53
N THR A 147 -2.45 13.49 -22.85
CA THR A 147 -1.41 12.99 -21.93
C THR A 147 -0.01 13.49 -22.24
N VAL A 148 0.28 13.80 -23.51
CA VAL A 148 1.57 14.33 -23.99
C VAL A 148 1.51 15.85 -24.07
#